data_AF-A0AAD7B9Z3-F1
#
_entry.id   AF-A0AAD7B9Z3-F1
#
_cell.length_a   1.000
_cell.length_b   1.000
_cell.length_c   1.000
_cell.angle_alpha   90.00
_cell.angle_beta   90.00
_cell.angle_gamma   90.00
#
_symmetry.space_group_name_H-M   'P 1'
#
loop_
_entity.id
_entity.type
_entity.pdbx_description
1 polymer ?
#
loop_
_entity_poly.entity_id
_entity_poly.type
_entity_poly.pdbx_seq_one_letter_code
_entity_poly.pdbx_strand_id
1 'polypeptide(L)'
;MEDIRTIELRVITVGDHIFYGVSPDADDESRPLILLNHAATVLQVIRTQHGTDISSIIRDLIRLGVEFHPAWRRKNYTYLSPPPTYNLGRRPKGYIPTSVDLGVYVQRRNAFLRTPRGHAALFHGGIIGRLARLVLIDAEDLALLEPSDDVLRSGTCVCRLNGGSSLWHQSLSPDEIKLICGFYAVETGKSSPLKYISWWPTPMAFESSGLSTGWWNANCERWFVKRLKEMAQGTAKLWTFSEWKRKIKFSVTARKVASKNEEIAAEYLKLPA
;
A
#
# COMPACT_ATOMS: atom_id res chain seq x y z
N MET A 1 36.45 -16.04 2.77
CA MET A 1 35.65 -15.78 1.55
C MET A 1 34.22 -15.87 2.03
N GLU A 2 33.60 -14.73 2.35
CA GLU A 2 32.18 -14.73 2.72
C GLU A 2 31.38 -15.16 1.49
N ASP A 3 30.58 -16.20 1.65
CA ASP A 3 29.66 -16.67 0.62
C ASP A 3 28.74 -15.50 0.25
N ILE A 4 28.72 -15.14 -1.03
CA ILE A 4 27.78 -14.13 -1.54
C ILE A 4 26.39 -14.73 -1.36
N ARG A 5 25.67 -14.33 -0.29
CA ARG A 5 24.30 -14.79 -0.06
C ARG A 5 23.47 -14.47 -1.28
N THR A 6 22.95 -15.51 -1.92
CA THR A 6 22.16 -15.40 -3.14
C THR A 6 20.70 -15.15 -2.75
N ILE A 7 20.13 -14.04 -3.20
CA ILE A 7 18.69 -13.78 -3.06
C ILE A 7 17.95 -14.79 -3.93
N GLU A 8 17.07 -15.59 -3.32
CA GLU A 8 16.17 -16.45 -4.07
C GLU A 8 14.97 -15.68 -4.59
N LEU A 9 14.63 -15.95 -5.85
CA LEU A 9 13.48 -15.37 -6.55
C LEU A 9 12.52 -16.49 -6.94
N ARG A 10 11.24 -16.34 -6.56
CA ARG A 10 10.16 -17.28 -6.86
C ARG A 10 9.01 -16.53 -7.52
N VAL A 11 8.45 -17.09 -8.59
CA VAL A 11 7.22 -16.57 -9.20
C VAL A 11 6.03 -17.27 -8.58
N ILE A 12 5.08 -16.50 -8.06
CA ILE A 12 3.86 -17.01 -7.42
C ILE A 12 2.66 -16.42 -8.16
N THR A 13 1.86 -17.30 -8.78
CA THR A 13 0.66 -16.90 -9.51
C THR A 13 -0.59 -17.18 -8.69
N VAL A 14 -1.47 -16.19 -8.57
CA VAL A 14 -2.72 -16.25 -7.81
C VAL A 14 -3.86 -15.73 -8.67
N GLY A 15 -4.61 -16.65 -9.29
CA GLY A 15 -5.54 -16.28 -10.36
C GLY A 15 -4.77 -15.64 -11.52
N ASP A 16 -5.13 -14.41 -11.88
CA ASP A 16 -4.46 -13.63 -12.93
C ASP A 16 -3.33 -12.73 -12.38
N HIS A 17 -3.11 -12.72 -11.06
CA HIS A 17 -2.11 -11.86 -10.43
C HIS A 17 -0.78 -12.59 -10.22
N ILE A 18 0.34 -11.91 -10.50
CA ILE A 18 1.70 -12.42 -10.31
C ILE A 18 2.38 -11.69 -9.16
N PHE A 19 2.95 -12.46 -8.23
CA PHE A 19 3.87 -11.98 -7.23
C PHE A 19 5.27 -12.51 -7.49
N TYR A 20 6.27 -11.67 -7.25
CA TYR A 20 7.67 -12.04 -7.20
C TYR A 20 8.09 -12.19 -5.73
N GLY A 21 8.22 -13.43 -5.27
CA GLY A 21 8.68 -13.78 -3.94
C GLY A 21 10.20 -13.66 -3.83
N VAL A 22 10.67 -12.85 -2.90
CA VAL A 22 12.08 -12.59 -2.61
C VAL A 22 12.40 -13.10 -1.21
N SER A 23 13.39 -13.98 -1.09
CA SER A 23 13.93 -14.43 0.21
C SER A 23 15.46 -14.48 0.20
N PRO A 24 16.14 -13.81 1.13
CA PRO A 24 17.58 -13.95 1.30
C PRO A 24 17.99 -15.24 2.01
N ASP A 25 17.08 -15.86 2.78
CA ASP A 25 17.31 -17.09 3.55
C ASP A 25 16.17 -18.08 3.26
N ALA A 26 16.26 -18.80 2.14
CA ALA A 26 15.16 -19.58 1.58
C ALA A 26 14.65 -20.77 2.41
N ASP A 27 15.48 -21.26 3.32
CA ASP A 27 15.21 -22.44 4.15
C ASP A 27 14.58 -22.09 5.50
N ASP A 28 14.55 -20.81 5.90
CA ASP A 28 13.99 -20.39 7.19
C ASP A 28 12.49 -20.14 7.09
N GLU A 29 11.69 -21.18 7.37
CA GLU A 29 10.23 -21.08 7.39
C GLU A 29 9.66 -20.17 8.49
N SER A 30 10.49 -19.73 9.45
CA SER A 30 10.09 -18.76 10.47
C SER A 30 10.10 -17.32 9.96
N ARG A 31 10.69 -17.08 8.79
CA ARG A 31 10.76 -15.75 8.15
C ARG A 31 9.67 -15.58 7.10
N PRO A 32 9.18 -14.35 6.89
CA PRO A 32 8.24 -14.10 5.82
C PRO A 32 8.93 -14.21 4.45
N LEU A 33 8.17 -14.56 3.42
CA LEU A 33 8.55 -14.34 2.04
C LEU A 33 8.13 -12.92 1.64
N ILE A 34 9.05 -12.10 1.11
CA ILE A 34 8.69 -10.75 0.65
C ILE A 34 8.05 -10.87 -0.74
N LEU A 35 6.77 -10.52 -0.86
CA LEU A 35 6.08 -10.50 -2.15
C LEU A 35 6.13 -9.11 -2.77
N LEU A 36 6.62 -9.03 -4.01
CA LEU A 36 6.68 -7.81 -4.81
C LEU A 36 5.75 -7.92 -6.02
N ASN A 37 5.12 -6.81 -6.40
CA ASN A 37 4.22 -6.75 -7.57
C ASN A 37 4.93 -6.26 -8.85
N HIS A 38 6.18 -5.81 -8.74
CA HIS A 38 6.88 -5.11 -9.82
C HIS A 38 8.31 -5.63 -10.01
N ALA A 39 8.63 -6.05 -11.23
CA ALA A 39 9.94 -6.50 -11.65
C ALA A 39 11.01 -5.40 -11.49
N ALA A 40 10.67 -4.13 -11.71
CA ALA A 40 11.59 -3.02 -11.44
C ALA A 40 11.98 -2.95 -9.96
N THR A 41 11.07 -3.30 -9.05
CA THR A 41 11.35 -3.35 -7.61
C THR A 41 12.23 -4.54 -7.27
N VAL A 42 11.95 -5.72 -7.83
CA VAL A 42 12.80 -6.91 -7.68
C VAL A 42 14.23 -6.60 -8.13
N LEU A 43 14.37 -5.99 -9.31
CA LEU A 43 15.67 -5.62 -9.86
C LEU A 43 16.39 -4.61 -8.99
N GLN A 44 15.67 -3.65 -8.40
CA GLN A 44 16.24 -2.70 -7.45
C GLN A 44 16.77 -3.42 -6.21
N VAL A 45 15.98 -4.32 -5.60
CA VAL A 45 16.39 -5.10 -4.42
C VAL A 45 17.65 -5.92 -4.70
N ILE A 46 17.71 -6.59 -5.86
CA ILE A 46 18.90 -7.36 -6.27
C ILE A 46 20.13 -6.44 -6.46
N ARG A 47 19.94 -5.28 -7.08
CA ARG A 47 21.04 -4.35 -7.39
C ARG A 47 21.59 -3.62 -6.18
N THR A 48 20.74 -3.27 -5.22
CA THR A 48 21.18 -2.43 -4.10
C THR A 48 22.07 -3.19 -3.12
N GLN A 49 22.01 -4.53 -3.06
CA GLN A 49 22.80 -5.38 -2.15
C GLN A 49 22.79 -4.94 -0.66
N HIS A 50 21.98 -3.96 -0.30
CA HIS A 50 21.79 -3.49 1.06
C HIS A 50 20.83 -4.47 1.76
N GLY A 51 21.42 -5.46 2.43
CA GLY A 51 20.69 -6.45 3.19
C GLY A 51 20.86 -7.85 2.63
N THR A 52 21.87 -8.57 3.11
CA THR A 52 21.89 -10.04 3.07
C THR A 52 20.81 -10.66 3.97
N ASP A 53 20.02 -9.83 4.65
CA ASP A 53 18.96 -10.20 5.56
C ASP A 53 17.64 -9.51 5.20
N ILE A 54 16.55 -10.19 5.55
CA ILE A 54 15.19 -9.76 5.23
C ILE A 54 14.80 -8.42 5.84
N SER A 55 15.37 -8.07 7.00
CA SER A 55 14.99 -6.86 7.74
C SER A 55 15.46 -5.63 7.00
N SER A 56 16.68 -5.66 6.48
CA SER A 56 17.24 -4.58 5.68
C SER A 56 16.42 -4.31 4.42
N ILE A 57 15.99 -5.37 3.71
CA ILE A 57 15.11 -5.25 2.54
C ILE A 57 13.78 -4.57 2.92
N ILE A 58 13.14 -5.01 4.01
CA ILE A 58 11.87 -4.42 4.48
C ILE A 58 12.04 -2.93 4.81
N ARG A 59 13.09 -2.55 5.56
CA ARG A 59 13.34 -1.15 5.92
C ARG A 59 13.51 -0.28 4.67
N ASP A 60 14.27 -0.75 3.68
CA ASP A 60 14.49 -0.01 2.45
C ASP A 60 13.22 0.13 1.61
N LEU A 61 12.39 -0.92 1.49
CA LEU A 61 11.10 -0.84 0.80
C LEU A 61 10.14 0.15 1.48
N ILE A 62 10.15 0.21 2.81
CA ILE A 62 9.38 1.20 3.59
C ILE A 62 9.87 2.63 3.31
N ARG A 63 11.19 2.86 3.31
CA ARG A 63 11.80 4.18 3.01
C ARG A 63 11.46 4.63 1.60
N LEU A 64 11.62 3.74 0.64
CA LEU A 64 11.29 3.99 -0.77
C LEU A 64 9.79 4.15 -0.98
N GLY A 65 8.95 3.68 -0.05
CA GLY A 65 7.50 3.76 -0.16
C GLY A 65 6.95 2.95 -1.32
N VAL A 66 7.54 1.78 -1.55
CA VAL A 66 7.13 0.80 -2.56
C VAL A 66 6.07 -0.12 -1.97
N GLU A 67 5.21 -0.67 -2.81
CA GLU A 67 4.28 -1.72 -2.40
C GLU A 67 5.00 -3.07 -2.31
N PHE A 68 4.84 -3.76 -1.19
CA PHE A 68 5.35 -5.11 -0.96
C PHE A 68 4.57 -5.77 0.16
N HIS A 69 4.53 -7.11 0.21
CA HIS A 69 3.75 -7.82 1.22
C HIS A 69 4.58 -8.93 1.89
N PRO A 70 4.96 -8.79 3.18
CA PRO A 70 5.56 -9.89 3.94
C PRO A 70 4.53 -11.00 4.14
N ALA A 71 4.76 -12.14 3.50
CA ALA A 71 3.87 -13.28 3.53
C ALA A 71 4.40 -14.39 4.44
N TRP A 72 3.59 -14.79 5.41
CA TRP A 72 3.91 -15.75 6.44
C TRP A 72 3.31 -17.12 6.13
N ARG A 73 4.08 -18.17 6.33
CA ARG A 73 3.59 -19.55 6.19
C ARG A 73 2.77 -19.93 7.41
N ARG A 74 1.55 -20.42 7.18
CA ARG A 74 0.62 -20.85 8.24
C ARG A 74 -0.08 -22.15 7.88
N LYS A 75 -0.24 -23.04 8.86
CA LYS A 75 -0.97 -24.31 8.73
C LYS A 75 -2.41 -24.13 9.19
N ASN A 76 -3.36 -24.68 8.42
CA ASN A 76 -4.76 -24.78 8.80
C ASN A 76 -5.45 -23.43 9.13
N TYR A 77 -4.99 -22.31 8.54
CA TYR A 77 -5.64 -21.01 8.73
C TYR A 77 -6.96 -20.94 7.99
N THR A 78 -7.99 -20.47 8.70
CA THR A 78 -9.28 -20.15 8.11
C THR A 78 -9.46 -18.64 8.11
N TYR A 79 -9.92 -18.10 6.98
CA TYR A 79 -10.21 -16.68 6.83
C TYR A 79 -11.18 -16.18 7.91
N LEU A 80 -10.92 -14.98 8.43
CA LEU A 80 -11.80 -14.23 9.31
C LEU A 80 -12.22 -12.94 8.60
N SER A 81 -13.52 -12.64 8.60
CA SER A 81 -13.97 -11.34 8.12
C SER A 81 -13.33 -10.23 8.95
N PRO A 82 -12.77 -9.18 8.31
CA PRO A 82 -12.19 -8.07 9.03
C PRO A 82 -13.26 -7.37 9.87
N PRO A 83 -12.90 -6.80 11.04
CA PRO A 83 -13.82 -6.01 11.83
C PRO A 83 -14.43 -4.86 11.00
N PRO A 84 -15.71 -4.53 11.20
CA PRO A 84 -16.34 -3.43 10.49
C PRO A 84 -15.61 -2.11 10.78
N THR A 85 -15.34 -1.34 9.74
CA THR A 85 -14.67 -0.04 9.86
C THR A 85 -15.69 1.09 9.77
N TYR A 86 -15.70 1.96 10.80
CA TYR A 86 -16.60 3.11 10.83
C TYR A 86 -16.07 4.25 9.96
N ASN A 87 -16.59 4.34 8.74
CA ASN A 87 -16.33 5.42 7.80
C ASN A 87 -16.81 6.80 8.32
N LEU A 88 -16.49 7.88 7.60
CA LEU A 88 -16.87 9.26 7.98
C LEU A 88 -18.37 9.57 7.82
N GLY A 89 -19.16 8.60 7.35
CA GLY A 89 -20.62 8.64 7.29
C GLY A 89 -21.19 9.30 6.03
N ARG A 90 -22.52 9.42 6.02
CA ARG A 90 -23.29 10.10 4.96
C ARG A 90 -23.39 11.60 5.22
N ARG A 91 -23.47 12.38 4.15
CA ARG A 91 -23.55 13.84 4.15
C ARG A 91 -24.62 14.34 3.17
N PRO A 92 -25.33 15.44 3.49
CA PRO A 92 -26.39 15.95 2.64
C PRO A 92 -25.86 16.50 1.32
N LYS A 93 -26.75 16.68 0.35
CA LYS A 93 -26.43 17.29 -0.94
C LYS A 93 -25.80 18.67 -0.76
N GLY A 94 -24.73 18.94 -1.49
CA GLY A 94 -24.01 20.21 -1.43
C GLY A 94 -23.07 20.35 -0.22
N TYR A 95 -22.81 19.26 0.51
CA TYR A 95 -21.91 19.27 1.65
C TYR A 95 -20.52 19.82 1.31
N ILE A 96 -20.07 20.75 2.17
CA ILE A 96 -18.74 21.36 2.14
C ILE A 96 -18.08 21.04 3.49
N PRO A 97 -16.92 20.36 3.50
CA PRO A 97 -16.25 20.01 4.75
C PRO A 97 -15.59 21.23 5.38
N THR A 98 -15.59 21.25 6.71
CA THR A 98 -15.01 22.30 7.55
C THR A 98 -13.66 21.87 8.13
N SER A 99 -12.99 22.78 8.85
CA SER A 99 -11.81 22.45 9.66
C SER A 99 -12.13 21.43 10.76
N VAL A 100 -13.35 21.43 11.30
CA VAL A 100 -13.80 20.44 12.28
C VAL A 100 -13.88 19.05 11.64
N ASP A 101 -14.44 18.96 10.44
CA ASP A 101 -14.51 17.70 9.69
C ASP A 101 -13.12 17.14 9.36
N LEU A 102 -12.17 18.02 9.03
CA LEU A 102 -10.77 17.65 8.87
C LEU A 102 -10.17 17.08 10.16
N GLY A 103 -10.40 17.74 11.30
CA GLY A 103 -9.95 17.27 12.61
C GLY A 103 -10.49 15.89 12.97
N VAL A 104 -11.79 15.66 12.77
CA VAL A 104 -12.46 14.36 12.99
C VAL A 104 -11.87 13.28 12.08
N TYR A 105 -11.67 13.58 10.80
CA TYR A 105 -11.05 12.64 9.87
C TYR A 105 -9.62 12.27 10.32
N VAL A 106 -8.77 13.26 10.62
CA VAL A 106 -7.39 13.03 11.04
C VAL A 106 -7.34 12.19 12.32
N GLN A 107 -8.20 12.49 13.30
CA GLN A 107 -8.30 11.72 14.53
C GLN A 107 -8.65 10.26 14.26
N ARG A 108 -9.70 9.99 13.47
CA ARG A 108 -10.15 8.63 13.15
C ARG A 108 -9.13 7.84 12.35
N ARG A 109 -8.54 8.46 11.31
CA ARG A 109 -7.46 7.85 10.53
C ARG A 109 -6.29 7.48 11.41
N ASN A 110 -5.83 8.41 12.24
CA ASN A 110 -4.65 8.19 13.07
C ASN A 110 -4.93 7.12 14.15
N ALA A 111 -6.14 7.08 14.71
CA ALA A 111 -6.55 6.03 15.64
C ALA A 111 -6.53 4.65 14.96
N PHE A 112 -7.09 4.53 13.75
CA PHE A 112 -7.05 3.29 12.98
C PHE A 112 -5.62 2.86 12.62
N LEU A 113 -4.80 3.77 12.09
CA LEU A 113 -3.44 3.46 11.66
C LEU A 113 -2.57 2.92 12.80
N ARG A 114 -2.83 3.33 14.06
CA ARG A 114 -2.13 2.82 15.26
C ARG A 114 -2.62 1.47 15.77
N THR A 115 -3.64 0.89 15.15
CA THR A 115 -4.06 -0.49 15.46
C THR A 115 -3.15 -1.49 14.74
N PRO A 116 -3.06 -2.75 15.22
CA PRO A 116 -2.33 -3.79 14.51
C PRO A 116 -2.78 -3.98 13.05
N ARG A 117 -4.08 -3.84 12.76
CA ARG A 117 -4.60 -3.88 11.38
C ARG A 117 -4.13 -2.68 10.55
N GLY A 118 -4.08 -1.50 11.17
CA GLY A 118 -3.63 -0.27 10.55
C GLY A 118 -2.20 -0.34 10.03
N HIS A 119 -1.34 -1.18 10.64
CA HIS A 119 0.04 -1.40 10.20
C HIS A 119 0.12 -1.98 8.78
N ALA A 120 -0.92 -2.69 8.31
CA ALA A 120 -0.99 -3.16 6.93
C ALA A 120 -0.84 -2.02 5.91
N ALA A 121 -1.21 -0.78 6.28
CA ALA A 121 -1.04 0.40 5.45
C ALA A 121 0.42 0.69 5.07
N LEU A 122 1.40 0.26 5.87
CA LEU A 122 2.83 0.43 5.59
C LEU A 122 3.26 -0.28 4.29
N PHE A 123 2.62 -1.41 3.99
CA PHE A 123 2.94 -2.31 2.89
C PHE A 123 2.34 -1.89 1.55
N HIS A 124 1.39 -0.95 1.55
CA HIS A 124 0.72 -0.49 0.32
C HIS A 124 1.54 0.48 -0.54
N GLY A 125 2.71 0.94 -0.07
CA GLY A 125 3.47 1.99 -0.75
C GLY A 125 2.64 3.24 -1.06
N GLY A 126 3.12 4.07 -1.99
CA GLY A 126 2.34 5.16 -2.56
C GLY A 126 1.67 6.07 -1.52
N ILE A 127 0.42 6.48 -1.76
CA ILE A 127 -0.30 7.39 -0.87
C ILE A 127 -0.67 6.76 0.48
N ILE A 128 -1.04 5.46 0.51
CA ILE A 128 -1.45 4.79 1.75
C ILE A 128 -0.25 4.59 2.67
N GLY A 129 0.85 4.07 2.15
CA GLY A 129 2.11 3.92 2.88
C GLY A 129 2.65 5.25 3.36
N ARG A 130 2.58 6.32 2.55
CA ARG A 130 2.98 7.66 3.01
C ARG A 130 2.10 8.18 4.15
N LEU A 131 0.79 7.96 4.09
CA LEU A 131 -0.14 8.34 5.16
C LEU A 131 0.12 7.53 6.43
N ALA A 132 0.48 6.26 6.32
CA ALA A 132 0.89 5.43 7.45
C ALA A 132 2.17 5.98 8.10
N ARG A 133 3.22 6.26 7.32
CA ARG A 133 4.48 6.86 7.79
C ARG A 133 4.33 8.27 8.37
N LEU A 134 3.23 8.96 8.09
CA LEU A 134 2.92 10.24 8.74
C LEU A 134 2.52 10.06 10.22
N VAL A 135 2.00 8.89 10.59
CA VAL A 135 1.37 8.63 11.89
C VAL A 135 2.16 7.64 12.74
N LEU A 136 2.71 6.61 12.11
CA LEU A 136 3.46 5.55 12.74
C LEU A 136 4.92 5.97 12.90
N ILE A 137 5.30 6.23 14.15
CA ILE A 137 6.70 6.44 14.54
C ILE A 137 7.42 5.09 14.37
N ASP A 138 8.69 5.12 13.96
CA ASP A 138 9.50 3.92 13.73
C ASP A 138 8.86 2.91 12.76
N ALA A 139 8.21 3.43 11.72
CA ALA A 139 7.52 2.65 10.69
C ALA A 139 8.36 1.50 10.10
N GLU A 140 9.68 1.69 10.00
CA GLU A 140 10.63 0.68 9.55
C GLU A 140 10.70 -0.52 10.50
N ASP A 141 10.78 -0.29 11.81
CA ASP A 141 10.86 -1.38 12.79
C ASP A 141 9.49 -2.00 13.05
N LEU A 142 8.41 -1.21 13.01
CA LEU A 142 7.05 -1.74 13.06
C LEU A 142 6.73 -2.70 11.90
N ALA A 143 7.31 -2.46 10.72
CA ALA A 143 7.14 -3.32 9.55
C ALA A 143 7.84 -4.69 9.70
N LEU A 144 8.77 -4.84 10.65
CA LEU A 144 9.48 -6.08 10.93
C LEU A 144 8.73 -7.00 11.89
N LEU A 145 7.72 -6.47 12.59
CA LEU A 145 6.96 -7.24 13.56
C LEU A 145 6.08 -8.27 12.85
N GLU A 146 6.11 -9.50 13.35
CA GLU A 146 5.16 -10.51 12.93
C GLU A 146 3.74 -10.09 13.36
N PRO A 147 2.77 -10.05 12.44
CA PRO A 147 1.40 -9.77 12.80
C PRO A 147 0.79 -10.89 13.64
N SER A 148 -0.08 -10.51 14.57
CA SER A 148 -0.94 -11.46 15.27
C SER A 148 -1.79 -12.27 14.29
N ASP A 149 -2.15 -13.48 14.70
CA ASP A 149 -2.92 -14.40 13.85
C ASP A 149 -4.26 -13.85 13.40
N ASP A 150 -4.97 -13.09 14.25
CA ASP A 150 -6.24 -12.46 13.87
C ASP A 150 -6.08 -11.46 12.71
N VAL A 151 -4.97 -10.73 12.68
CA VAL A 151 -4.64 -9.79 11.60
C VAL A 151 -4.28 -10.54 10.31
N LEU A 152 -3.51 -11.64 10.40
CA LEU A 152 -3.20 -12.47 9.23
C LEU A 152 -4.42 -13.18 8.66
N ARG A 153 -5.25 -13.79 9.52
CA ARG A 153 -6.46 -14.52 9.12
C ARG A 153 -7.49 -13.64 8.42
N SER A 154 -7.44 -12.35 8.66
CA SER A 154 -8.30 -11.35 8.02
C SER A 154 -7.63 -10.59 6.88
N GLY A 155 -6.40 -10.99 6.53
CA GLY A 155 -5.67 -10.55 5.36
C GLY A 155 -5.94 -11.41 4.13
N THR A 156 -4.91 -11.60 3.31
CA THR A 156 -5.01 -12.30 2.02
C THR A 156 -4.24 -13.61 2.07
N CYS A 157 -4.91 -14.71 1.70
CA CYS A 157 -4.27 -15.99 1.39
C CYS A 157 -3.76 -15.94 -0.06
N VAL A 158 -2.44 -15.92 -0.22
CA VAL A 158 -1.78 -15.79 -1.54
C VAL A 158 -1.82 -17.13 -2.25
N CYS A 159 -1.24 -18.16 -1.65
CA CYS A 159 -1.21 -19.48 -2.25
C CYS A 159 -1.33 -20.56 -1.19
N ARG A 160 -1.96 -21.68 -1.57
CA ARG A 160 -1.96 -22.90 -0.78
C ARG A 160 -0.71 -23.69 -1.12
N LEU A 161 0.01 -24.11 -0.10
CA LEU A 161 1.20 -24.93 -0.21
C LEU A 161 0.85 -26.40 0.06
N ASN A 162 1.74 -27.30 -0.34
CA ASN A 162 1.61 -28.71 -0.01
C ASN A 162 1.60 -28.93 1.52
N GLY A 163 0.91 -29.99 1.97
CA GLY A 163 0.86 -30.34 3.40
C GLY A 163 -0.03 -29.42 4.25
N GLY A 164 -1.05 -28.79 3.66
CA GLY A 164 -2.06 -28.00 4.38
C GLY A 164 -1.58 -26.63 4.88
N SER A 165 -0.40 -26.19 4.42
CA SER A 165 0.12 -24.85 4.70
C SER A 165 -0.36 -23.84 3.65
N SER A 166 -0.32 -22.55 3.95
CA SER A 166 -0.61 -21.47 2.99
C SER A 166 0.20 -20.22 3.34
N LEU A 167 0.47 -19.38 2.35
CA LEU A 167 1.10 -18.08 2.55
C LEU A 167 0.04 -17.01 2.76
N TRP A 168 0.16 -16.26 3.85
CA TRP A 168 -0.76 -15.19 4.24
C TRP A 168 -0.01 -13.89 4.44
N HIS A 169 -0.55 -12.78 3.91
CA HIS A 169 -0.09 -11.45 4.30
C HIS A 169 -1.24 -10.59 4.79
N GLN A 170 -0.89 -9.54 5.53
CA GLN A 170 -1.84 -8.55 5.98
C GLN A 170 -2.38 -7.76 4.78
N SER A 171 -3.65 -7.41 4.79
CA SER A 171 -4.24 -6.56 3.76
C SER A 171 -5.32 -5.65 4.35
N LEU A 172 -5.51 -4.50 3.72
CA LEU A 172 -6.59 -3.57 4.05
C LEU A 172 -7.85 -3.91 3.27
N SER A 173 -8.99 -3.89 3.96
CA SER A 173 -10.30 -3.95 3.33
C SER A 173 -10.63 -2.66 2.58
N PRO A 174 -11.58 -2.68 1.64
CA PRO A 174 -12.01 -1.48 0.91
C PRO A 174 -12.51 -0.35 1.83
N ASP A 175 -13.14 -0.67 2.96
CA ASP A 175 -13.63 0.34 3.90
C ASP A 175 -12.51 0.92 4.76
N GLU A 176 -11.48 0.14 5.09
CA GLU A 176 -10.26 0.66 5.73
C GLU A 176 -9.53 1.64 4.80
N ILE A 177 -9.41 1.32 3.51
CA ILE A 177 -8.83 2.24 2.51
C ILE A 177 -9.66 3.53 2.41
N LYS A 178 -10.99 3.44 2.38
CA LYS A 178 -11.88 4.61 2.38
C LYS A 178 -11.69 5.47 3.63
N LEU A 179 -11.56 4.86 4.81
CA LEU A 179 -11.27 5.58 6.05
C LEU A 179 -9.92 6.30 5.96
N ILE A 180 -8.86 5.61 5.52
CA ILE A 180 -7.51 6.19 5.41
C ILE A 180 -7.49 7.39 4.45
N CYS A 181 -8.13 7.25 3.28
CA CYS A 181 -8.24 8.31 2.29
C CYS A 181 -9.24 9.42 2.68
N GLY A 182 -10.06 9.19 3.71
CA GLY A 182 -10.99 10.18 4.26
C GLY A 182 -12.22 10.40 3.39
N PHE A 183 -12.93 9.32 3.06
CA PHE A 183 -14.12 9.35 2.22
C PHE A 183 -15.38 9.82 2.96
N TYR A 184 -16.14 10.71 2.32
CA TYR A 184 -17.53 11.02 2.63
C TYR A 184 -18.44 10.49 1.53
N ALA A 185 -19.59 9.95 1.92
CA ALA A 185 -20.68 9.62 1.01
C ALA A 185 -21.69 10.77 0.97
N VAL A 186 -21.77 11.49 -0.14
CA VAL A 186 -22.58 12.70 -0.30
C VAL A 186 -23.83 12.38 -1.12
N GLU A 187 -24.99 12.79 -0.61
CA GLU A 187 -26.25 12.65 -1.32
C GLU A 187 -26.31 13.52 -2.58
N THR A 188 -26.88 12.98 -3.65
CA THR A 188 -27.04 13.69 -4.93
C THR A 188 -28.49 14.10 -5.20
N GLY A 189 -29.46 13.51 -4.48
CA GLY A 189 -30.90 13.73 -4.63
C GLY A 189 -31.71 12.47 -4.30
N LYS A 190 -33.05 12.55 -4.34
CA LYS A 190 -33.99 11.51 -3.87
C LYS A 190 -33.87 10.15 -4.58
N SER A 191 -33.20 10.06 -5.73
CA SER A 191 -33.12 8.82 -6.55
C SER A 191 -31.77 8.61 -7.23
N SER A 192 -30.69 9.25 -6.75
CA SER A 192 -29.39 9.21 -7.43
C SER A 192 -28.30 8.55 -6.55
N PRO A 193 -27.32 7.86 -7.16
CA PRO A 193 -26.27 7.17 -6.43
C PRO A 193 -25.41 8.15 -5.62
N LEU A 194 -24.97 7.72 -4.43
CA LEU A 194 -24.10 8.52 -3.57
C LEU A 194 -22.83 8.96 -4.32
N LYS A 195 -22.48 10.24 -4.17
CA LYS A 195 -21.22 10.80 -4.65
C LYS A 195 -20.16 10.65 -3.56
N TYR A 196 -19.07 9.97 -3.88
CA TYR A 196 -17.96 9.81 -2.95
C TYR A 196 -16.90 10.89 -3.18
N ILE A 197 -16.57 11.64 -2.13
CA ILE A 197 -15.51 12.66 -2.15
C ILE A 197 -14.51 12.38 -1.01
N SER A 198 -13.23 12.70 -1.20
CA SER A 198 -12.19 12.33 -0.24
C SER A 198 -11.11 13.39 -0.05
N TRP A 199 -10.45 13.34 1.11
CA TRP A 199 -9.31 14.20 1.45
C TRP A 199 -8.05 13.85 0.66
N TRP A 200 -7.86 12.56 0.37
CA TRP A 200 -6.75 12.00 -0.41
C TRP A 200 -7.25 11.14 -1.57
N PRO A 201 -6.47 10.99 -2.66
CA PRO A 201 -6.81 10.05 -3.72
C PRO A 201 -6.82 8.61 -3.19
N THR A 202 -7.60 7.74 -3.84
CA THR A 202 -7.47 6.29 -3.66
C THR A 202 -6.13 5.80 -4.22
N PRO A 203 -5.65 4.59 -3.83
CA PRO A 203 -4.48 3.96 -4.46
C PRO A 203 -4.59 3.96 -5.98
N MET A 204 -5.71 3.44 -6.51
CA MET A 204 -5.98 3.40 -7.95
C MET A 204 -5.95 4.79 -8.63
N ALA A 205 -6.46 5.84 -7.98
CA ALA A 205 -6.38 7.20 -8.53
C ALA A 205 -4.93 7.70 -8.56
N PHE A 206 -4.18 7.43 -7.49
CA PHE A 206 -2.77 7.79 -7.36
C PHE A 206 -1.89 7.02 -8.35
N GLU A 207 -2.10 5.72 -8.53
CA GLU A 207 -1.36 4.87 -9.47
C GLU A 207 -1.54 5.33 -10.92
N SER A 208 -2.72 5.88 -11.26
CA SER A 208 -2.98 6.43 -12.59
C SER A 208 -2.32 7.80 -12.85
N SER A 209 -1.67 8.38 -11.84
CA SER A 209 -1.07 9.71 -11.86
C SER A 209 0.37 9.72 -12.37
N GLY A 210 0.86 10.88 -12.79
CA GLY A 210 2.29 11.06 -13.10
C GLY A 210 3.22 11.06 -11.88
N LEU A 211 2.69 10.92 -10.65
CA LEU A 211 3.49 10.71 -9.44
C LEU A 211 3.84 9.23 -9.24
N SER A 212 3.00 8.32 -9.75
CA SER A 212 3.24 6.88 -9.64
C SER A 212 4.34 6.48 -10.61
N THR A 213 5.53 6.24 -10.06
CA THR A 213 6.74 5.87 -10.82
C THR A 213 7.42 4.63 -10.27
N GLY A 214 6.71 3.87 -9.42
CA GLY A 214 7.23 2.67 -8.74
C GLY A 214 7.67 2.91 -7.30
N TRP A 215 8.04 4.14 -6.94
CA TRP A 215 8.40 4.51 -5.56
C TRP A 215 7.99 5.94 -5.19
N TRP A 216 8.05 6.25 -3.90
CA TRP A 216 7.75 7.57 -3.33
C TRP A 216 8.94 8.53 -3.49
N ASN A 217 9.01 9.22 -4.63
CA ASN A 217 10.09 10.15 -4.95
C ASN A 217 9.85 11.59 -4.44
N ALA A 218 10.81 12.49 -4.70
CA ALA A 218 10.73 13.90 -4.28
C ALA A 218 9.53 14.67 -4.87
N ASN A 219 9.02 14.31 -6.05
CA ASN A 219 7.80 14.92 -6.60
C ASN A 219 6.57 14.50 -5.80
N CYS A 220 6.48 13.23 -5.38
CA CYS A 220 5.43 12.73 -4.51
C CYS A 220 5.42 13.51 -3.20
N GLU A 221 6.58 13.69 -2.56
CA GLU A 221 6.68 14.42 -1.30
C GLU A 221 6.32 15.90 -1.46
N ARG A 222 6.81 16.59 -2.50
CA ARG A 222 6.43 17.99 -2.77
C ARG A 222 4.93 18.15 -2.93
N TRP A 223 4.28 17.25 -3.67
CA TRP A 223 2.83 17.26 -3.84
C TRP A 223 2.10 17.00 -2.51
N PHE A 224 2.56 16.02 -1.74
CA PHE A 224 1.95 15.64 -0.46
C PHE A 224 2.05 16.76 0.58
N VAL A 225 3.24 17.36 0.74
CA VAL A 225 3.46 18.49 1.65
C VAL A 225 2.63 19.71 1.23
N LYS A 226 2.56 20.01 -0.07
CA LYS A 226 1.68 21.06 -0.58
C LYS A 226 0.22 20.77 -0.21
N ARG A 227 -0.24 19.53 -0.36
CA ARG A 227 -1.59 19.13 -0.01
C ARG A 227 -1.87 19.26 1.49
N LEU A 228 -0.93 18.87 2.36
CA LEU A 228 -1.04 19.10 3.81
C LEU A 228 -1.17 20.60 4.13
N LYS A 229 -0.40 21.46 3.45
CA LYS A 229 -0.49 22.91 3.62
C LYS A 229 -1.87 23.45 3.21
N GLU A 230 -2.43 23.00 2.09
CA GLU A 230 -3.80 23.34 1.67
C GLU A 230 -4.84 22.93 2.73
N MET A 231 -4.66 21.75 3.33
CA MET A 231 -5.56 21.24 4.38
C MET A 231 -5.45 22.09 5.66
N ALA A 232 -4.24 22.41 6.10
CA ALA A 232 -4.00 23.26 7.27
C ALA A 232 -4.54 24.69 7.09
N GLN A 233 -4.50 25.22 5.86
CA GLN A 233 -5.01 26.55 5.52
C GLN A 233 -6.52 26.57 5.26
N GLY A 234 -7.21 25.43 5.30
CA GLY A 234 -8.64 25.34 4.98
C GLY A 234 -8.97 25.59 3.50
N THR A 235 -7.98 25.55 2.61
CA THR A 235 -8.16 25.77 1.16
C THR A 235 -8.29 24.47 0.37
N ALA A 236 -8.01 23.33 1.01
CA ALA A 236 -8.14 22.01 0.41
C ALA A 236 -9.60 21.69 0.04
N LYS A 237 -9.85 21.48 -1.26
CA LYS A 237 -11.11 20.92 -1.75
C LYS A 237 -11.07 19.40 -1.73
N LEU A 238 -12.20 18.76 -1.48
CA LEU A 238 -12.37 17.32 -1.64
C LEU A 238 -12.80 17.01 -3.07
N TRP A 239 -12.39 15.85 -3.55
CA TRP A 239 -12.59 15.44 -4.92
C TRP A 239 -13.13 14.02 -4.99
N THR A 240 -13.92 13.78 -6.03
CA THR A 240 -14.28 12.44 -6.49
C THR A 240 -13.08 11.74 -7.10
N PHE A 241 -13.20 10.43 -7.31
CA PHE A 241 -12.20 9.64 -8.03
C PHE A 241 -11.79 10.25 -9.38
N SER A 242 -12.76 10.62 -10.23
CA SER A 242 -12.49 11.20 -11.55
C SER A 242 -11.84 12.59 -11.46
N GLU A 243 -12.22 13.39 -10.47
CA GLU A 243 -11.61 14.69 -10.21
C GLU A 243 -10.17 14.54 -9.72
N TRP A 244 -9.89 13.58 -8.83
CA TRP A 244 -8.54 13.21 -8.43
C TRP A 244 -7.68 12.89 -9.64
N LYS A 245 -8.08 11.90 -10.46
CA LYS A 245 -7.33 11.52 -11.68
C LYS A 245 -6.96 12.70 -12.56
N ARG A 246 -7.88 13.66 -12.73
CA ARG A 246 -7.62 14.88 -13.50
C ARG A 246 -6.65 15.83 -12.79
N LYS A 247 -6.80 16.03 -11.48
CA LYS A 247 -5.99 16.97 -10.68
C LYS A 247 -4.56 16.51 -10.45
N ILE A 248 -4.34 15.20 -10.35
CA ILE A 248 -3.00 14.62 -10.16
C ILE A 248 -2.45 13.99 -11.44
N LYS A 249 -3.04 14.23 -12.62
CA LYS A 249 -2.56 13.61 -13.87
C LYS A 249 -1.05 13.85 -14.11
N PHE A 250 -0.57 15.06 -13.84
CA PHE A 250 0.82 15.51 -14.06
C PHE A 250 1.40 15.01 -15.41
N SER A 251 2.66 14.57 -15.42
CA SER A 251 3.38 14.18 -16.63
C SER A 251 2.97 12.79 -17.12
N VAL A 252 2.49 12.71 -18.37
CA VAL A 252 2.26 11.43 -19.06
C VAL A 252 3.57 10.72 -19.36
N THR A 253 4.64 11.48 -19.64
CA THR A 253 5.98 10.94 -19.90
C THR A 253 6.52 10.18 -18.70
N ALA A 254 6.31 10.66 -17.48
CA ALA A 254 6.74 9.96 -16.26
C ALA A 254 6.14 8.54 -16.19
N ARG A 255 4.85 8.39 -16.54
CA ARG A 255 4.20 7.07 -16.60
C ARG A 255 4.77 6.18 -17.70
N LYS A 256 5.09 6.74 -18.87
CA LYS A 256 5.72 5.97 -19.95
C LYS A 256 7.10 5.45 -19.55
N VAL A 257 7.90 6.28 -18.88
CA VAL A 257 9.22 5.88 -18.37
C VAL A 257 9.07 4.78 -17.32
N ALA A 258 8.15 4.94 -16.35
CA ALA A 258 7.90 3.92 -15.33
C ALA A 258 7.47 2.58 -15.95
N SER A 259 6.54 2.62 -16.91
CA SER A 259 6.08 1.43 -17.64
C SER A 259 7.21 0.76 -18.44
N LYS A 260 8.06 1.54 -19.11
CA LYS A 260 9.18 0.98 -19.87
C LYS A 260 10.27 0.41 -18.97
N ASN A 261 10.50 1.04 -17.81
CA ASN A 261 11.42 0.53 -16.79
C ASN A 261 10.95 -0.82 -16.24
N GLU A 262 9.65 -0.97 -16.01
CA GLU A 262 9.05 -2.24 -15.58
C GLU A 262 9.24 -3.34 -16.63
N GLU A 263 8.97 -3.05 -17.91
CA GLU A 263 9.15 -3.98 -19.02
C GLU A 263 10.61 -4.44 -19.15
N ILE A 264 11.57 -3.51 -19.16
CA ILE A 264 13.01 -3.82 -19.27
C ILE A 264 13.49 -4.62 -18.05
N ALA A 265 12.97 -4.32 -16.86
CA ALA A 265 13.31 -5.06 -15.66
C ALA A 265 12.80 -6.50 -15.70
N ALA A 266 11.56 -6.72 -16.16
CA ALA A 266 11.00 -8.05 -16.33
C ALA A 266 11.78 -8.86 -17.38
N GLU A 267 12.11 -8.26 -18.52
CA GLU A 267 12.93 -8.88 -19.57
C GLU A 267 14.30 -9.29 -19.04
N TYR A 268 15.00 -8.37 -18.35
CA TYR A 268 16.33 -8.63 -17.79
C TYR A 268 16.32 -9.78 -16.77
N LEU A 269 15.30 -9.81 -15.89
CA LEU A 269 15.14 -10.85 -14.87
C LEU A 269 14.52 -12.15 -15.40
N LYS A 270 14.12 -12.18 -16.68
CA LYS A 270 13.38 -13.30 -17.29
C LYS A 270 12.11 -13.64 -16.52
N LEU A 271 11.46 -12.62 -15.98
CA LEU A 271 10.20 -12.73 -15.26
C LEU A 271 9.02 -12.65 -16.23
N PRO A 272 7.90 -13.33 -15.94
CA PRO A 272 6.67 -13.09 -16.69
C PRO A 272 6.21 -11.64 -16.50
N ALA A 273 5.82 -11.01 -17.61
CA ALA A 273 5.27 -9.66 -17.67
C ALA A 273 3.75 -9.67 -17.53
#